data_AF-A0A1I1MCK3-F1
#
_entry.id   AF-A0A1I1MCK3-F1
#
_cell.length_a   1.000
_cell.length_b   1.000
_cell.length_c   1.000
_cell.angle_alpha   90.00
_cell.angle_beta   90.00
_cell.angle_gamma   90.00
#
_symmetry.space_group_name_H-M   'P 1'
#
loop_
_entity.id
_entity.type
_entity.pdbx_description
1 polymer ?
#
loop_
_entity_poly.entity_id
_entity_poly.type
_entity_poly.pdbx_seq_one_letter_code
_entity_poly.pdbx_strand_id
1 'polypeptide(L)'
;MNEGLYNAVFGYGENKIDPFELTAVDFDRIISDMRLVGYEITSLNIVQQIMLEEIDTLIKAKSKIIEATMDMDNKDDYCRQKFGLSFKDIDALDPQHDIEFDIKSGKVIFFMSHDAVHKEEAYFTMFKKYIEGITARTGFQYMSHSR
;
A
#
# COMPACT_ATOMS: atom_id res chain seq x y z
N MET A 1 -15.73 9.97 -14.62
CA MET A 1 -16.71 9.85 -13.51
C MET A 1 -17.90 10.85 -13.57
N ASN A 2 -19.13 10.42 -13.28
CA ASN A 2 -20.33 11.28 -13.13
C ASN A 2 -20.35 11.91 -11.72
N GLU A 3 -20.61 13.22 -11.59
CA GLU A 3 -20.71 13.94 -10.31
C GLU A 3 -21.67 13.30 -9.30
N GLY A 4 -22.77 12.69 -9.75
CA GLY A 4 -23.71 11.99 -8.87
C GLY A 4 -23.10 10.72 -8.25
N LEU A 5 -22.30 9.99 -9.03
CA LEU A 5 -21.55 8.83 -8.54
C LEU A 5 -20.42 9.28 -7.60
N TYR A 6 -19.77 10.40 -7.94
CA TYR A 6 -18.72 10.99 -7.12
C TYR A 6 -19.22 11.35 -5.71
N ASN A 7 -20.33 12.09 -5.64
CA ASN A 7 -20.91 12.51 -4.37
C ASN A 7 -21.43 11.33 -3.52
N ALA A 8 -21.97 10.29 -4.15
CA ALA A 8 -22.50 9.12 -3.45
C ALA A 8 -21.40 8.21 -2.89
N VAL A 9 -20.26 8.14 -3.58
CA VAL A 9 -19.17 7.22 -3.25
C VAL A 9 -18.12 7.88 -2.35
N PHE A 10 -17.86 9.18 -2.53
CA PHE A 10 -16.72 9.90 -1.93
C PHE A 10 -17.11 10.99 -0.93
N GLY A 11 -18.40 11.21 -0.67
CA GLY A 11 -18.84 12.10 0.41
C GLY A 11 -18.81 11.40 1.77
N TYR A 12 -17.93 11.82 2.69
CA TYR A 12 -17.89 11.31 4.06
C TYR A 12 -18.45 12.33 5.08
N GLY A 13 -19.62 12.06 5.68
CA GLY A 13 -20.20 12.86 6.78
C GLY A 13 -20.98 14.13 6.38
N GLU A 14 -21.40 14.92 7.39
CA GLU A 14 -22.15 16.18 7.18
C GLU A 14 -21.29 17.30 6.54
N ASN A 15 -19.97 17.19 6.67
CA ASN A 15 -19.01 18.00 5.92
C ASN A 15 -18.44 17.13 4.80
N LYS A 16 -18.85 17.39 3.55
CA LYS A 16 -18.39 16.67 2.35
C LYS A 16 -16.87 16.83 2.16
N ILE A 17 -16.06 16.04 2.86
CA ILE A 17 -14.62 15.95 2.63
C ILE A 17 -14.39 14.74 1.74
N ASP A 18 -13.78 14.98 0.58
CA ASP A 18 -13.40 13.94 -0.36
C ASP A 18 -12.00 13.41 0.00
N PRO A 19 -11.86 12.15 0.45
CA PRO A 19 -10.56 11.56 0.75
C PRO A 19 -9.66 11.36 -0.46
N PHE A 20 -10.18 11.59 -1.66
CA PHE A 20 -9.49 11.37 -2.92
C PHE A 20 -9.18 12.65 -3.70
N GLU A 21 -9.40 13.83 -3.11
CA GLU A 21 -9.19 15.13 -3.79
C GLU A 21 -7.78 15.27 -4.39
N LEU A 22 -6.78 14.65 -3.75
CA LEU A 22 -5.37 14.68 -4.16
C LEU A 22 -4.92 13.38 -4.85
N THR A 23 -5.83 12.43 -5.09
CA THR A 23 -5.50 11.12 -5.64
C THR A 23 -5.44 11.18 -7.16
N ALA A 24 -4.25 11.04 -7.72
CA ALA A 24 -3.98 10.92 -9.15
C ALA A 24 -3.94 9.45 -9.59
N VAL A 25 -5.08 8.75 -9.47
CA VAL A 25 -5.26 7.36 -9.94
C VAL A 25 -6.37 7.27 -10.98
N ASP A 26 -6.33 6.21 -11.79
CA ASP A 26 -7.37 5.93 -12.79
C ASP A 26 -8.62 5.33 -12.12
N PHE A 27 -9.47 6.21 -11.59
CA PHE A 27 -10.72 5.83 -10.94
C PHE A 27 -11.70 5.13 -11.88
N ASP A 28 -11.73 5.51 -13.17
CA ASP A 28 -12.65 4.89 -14.13
C ASP A 28 -12.25 3.43 -14.38
N ARG A 29 -10.94 3.12 -14.45
CA ARG A 29 -10.43 1.73 -14.44
C ARG A 29 -10.81 1.00 -13.16
N ILE A 30 -10.50 1.56 -11.99
CA ILE A 30 -10.74 0.91 -10.69
C ILE A 30 -12.23 0.57 -10.51
N ILE A 31 -13.12 1.54 -10.79
CA ILE A 31 -14.57 1.33 -10.68
C ILE A 31 -15.05 0.29 -11.71
N SER A 32 -14.49 0.29 -12.92
CA SER A 32 -14.80 -0.74 -13.92
C SER A 32 -14.41 -2.14 -13.43
N ASP A 33 -13.20 -2.30 -12.92
CA ASP A 33 -12.70 -3.57 -12.39
C ASP A 33 -13.58 -4.05 -11.22
N MET A 34 -13.92 -3.16 -10.28
CA MET A 34 -14.81 -3.48 -9.16
C MET A 34 -16.21 -3.91 -9.60
N ARG A 35 -16.79 -3.23 -10.62
CA ARG A 35 -18.10 -3.59 -11.18
C ARG A 35 -18.09 -4.96 -11.84
N LEU A 36 -17.01 -5.33 -12.54
CA LEU A 36 -16.88 -6.64 -13.19
C LEU A 36 -16.88 -7.79 -12.17
N VAL A 37 -16.32 -7.55 -10.99
CA VAL A 37 -16.24 -8.54 -9.91
C VAL A 37 -17.46 -8.46 -8.97
N GLY A 38 -18.37 -7.50 -9.18
CA GLY A 38 -19.61 -7.35 -8.41
C GLY A 38 -19.42 -6.68 -7.05
N TYR A 39 -18.34 -5.94 -6.84
CA TYR A 39 -18.13 -5.18 -5.60
C TYR A 39 -19.05 -3.96 -5.53
N GLU A 40 -19.55 -3.68 -4.33
CA GLU A 40 -20.22 -2.42 -4.03
C GLU A 40 -19.21 -1.26 -4.15
N ILE A 41 -19.61 -0.19 -4.81
CA ILE A 41 -18.74 0.97 -5.00
C ILE A 41 -18.92 1.92 -3.81
N THR A 42 -18.01 1.81 -2.84
CA THR A 42 -17.93 2.67 -1.65
C THR A 42 -16.52 3.23 -1.52
N SER A 43 -16.35 4.36 -0.81
CA SER A 43 -15.01 4.90 -0.48
C SER A 43 -14.10 3.82 0.10
N LEU A 44 -14.62 3.02 1.04
CA LEU A 44 -13.86 1.94 1.70
C LEU A 44 -13.37 0.91 0.69
N ASN A 45 -14.26 0.41 -0.17
CA ASN A 45 -13.89 -0.63 -1.14
C ASN A 45 -12.93 -0.11 -2.21
N ILE A 46 -13.00 1.18 -2.55
CA ILE A 46 -12.04 1.82 -3.46
C ILE A 46 -10.66 1.95 -2.81
N VAL A 47 -10.59 2.40 -1.55
CA VAL A 47 -9.31 2.41 -0.82
C VAL A 47 -8.75 1.00 -0.73
N GLN A 48 -9.58 0.02 -0.39
CA GLN A 48 -9.17 -1.38 -0.31
C GLN A 48 -8.60 -1.87 -1.63
N GLN A 49 -9.26 -1.57 -2.76
CA GLN A 49 -8.78 -1.96 -4.08
C GLN A 49 -7.43 -1.30 -4.42
N ILE A 50 -7.28 0.00 -4.15
CA ILE A 50 -6.00 0.71 -4.34
C ILE A 50 -4.91 0.08 -3.47
N MET A 51 -5.18 -0.14 -2.17
CA MET A 51 -4.21 -0.73 -1.26
C MET A 51 -3.80 -2.15 -1.68
N LEU A 52 -4.74 -2.97 -2.17
CA LEU A 52 -4.43 -4.30 -2.69
C LEU A 52 -3.49 -4.26 -3.90
N GLU A 53 -3.70 -3.34 -4.84
CA GLU A 53 -2.83 -3.17 -6.02
C GLU A 53 -1.41 -2.74 -5.62
N GLU A 54 -1.30 -1.87 -4.61
CA GLU A 54 -0.01 -1.40 -4.10
C GLU A 54 0.70 -2.49 -3.29
N ILE A 55 -0.01 -3.24 -2.46
CA ILE A 55 0.52 -4.41 -1.73
C ILE A 55 1.04 -5.47 -2.71
N ASP A 56 0.29 -5.78 -3.78
CA ASP A 56 0.74 -6.71 -4.82
C ASP A 56 2.03 -6.23 -5.51
N THR A 57 2.17 -4.91 -5.71
CA THR A 57 3.41 -4.32 -6.23
C THR A 57 4.60 -4.56 -5.29
N LEU A 58 4.42 -4.39 -3.98
CA LEU A 58 5.46 -4.66 -2.98
C LEU A 58 5.85 -6.14 -2.95
N ILE A 59 4.85 -7.03 -2.97
CA ILE A 59 5.07 -8.49 -3.01
C ILE A 59 5.87 -8.87 -4.26
N LYS A 60 5.47 -8.39 -5.44
CA LYS A 60 6.20 -8.65 -6.70
C LYS A 60 7.63 -8.13 -6.67
N ALA A 61 7.86 -6.96 -6.07
CA ALA A 61 9.20 -6.41 -5.91
C ALA A 61 10.06 -7.31 -4.99
N LYS A 62 9.49 -7.77 -3.87
CA LYS A 62 10.13 -8.73 -2.95
C LYS A 62 10.47 -10.05 -3.63
N SER A 63 9.48 -10.68 -4.29
CA SER A 63 9.63 -11.99 -4.90
C SER A 63 10.75 -12.02 -5.95
N LYS A 64 10.89 -10.96 -6.75
CA LYS A 64 12.01 -10.85 -7.70
C LYS A 64 13.39 -10.92 -7.03
N ILE A 65 13.52 -10.33 -5.83
CA ILE A 65 14.77 -10.38 -5.08
C ILE A 65 14.99 -11.79 -4.54
N ILE A 66 13.96 -12.40 -3.96
CA ILE A 66 14.02 -13.76 -3.41
C ILE A 66 14.39 -14.77 -4.50
N GLU A 67 13.67 -14.77 -5.62
CA GLU A 67 13.94 -15.65 -6.76
C GLU A 67 15.37 -15.49 -7.30
N ALA A 68 15.88 -14.26 -7.34
CA ALA A 68 17.24 -13.99 -7.83
C ALA A 68 18.34 -14.39 -6.84
N THR A 69 18.03 -14.68 -5.58
CA THR A 69 19.03 -14.87 -4.51
C THR A 69 18.90 -16.17 -3.73
N MET A 70 17.77 -16.88 -3.83
CA MET A 70 17.46 -18.03 -2.99
C MET A 70 18.46 -19.18 -3.08
N ASP A 71 19.06 -19.38 -4.26
CA ASP A 71 20.01 -20.45 -4.57
C ASP A 71 21.49 -20.02 -4.41
N MET A 72 21.76 -18.81 -3.91
CA MET A 72 23.13 -18.37 -3.63
C MET A 72 23.63 -18.90 -2.28
N ASP A 73 24.83 -19.47 -2.25
CA ASP A 73 25.46 -19.96 -1.01
C ASP A 73 25.69 -18.84 0.02
N ASN A 74 25.95 -17.61 -0.45
CA ASN A 74 26.22 -16.43 0.38
C ASN A 74 25.08 -15.39 0.34
N LYS A 75 23.83 -15.83 0.15
CA LYS A 75 22.67 -14.95 -0.05
C LYS A 75 22.48 -13.85 1.01
N ASP A 76 22.71 -14.15 2.29
CA ASP A 76 22.57 -13.15 3.35
C ASP A 76 23.58 -12.01 3.21
N ASP A 77 24.85 -12.33 2.95
CA ASP A 77 25.90 -11.33 2.77
C ASP A 77 25.68 -10.51 1.49
N TYR A 78 25.30 -11.17 0.40
CA TYR A 78 24.94 -10.50 -0.84
C TYR A 78 23.79 -9.52 -0.64
N CYS A 79 22.71 -9.94 0.03
CA CYS A 79 21.56 -9.10 0.29
C CYS A 79 21.92 -7.92 1.20
N ARG A 80 22.75 -8.12 2.24
CA ARG A 80 23.21 -7.03 3.11
C ARG A 80 23.99 -5.97 2.34
N GLN A 81 24.89 -6.40 1.46
CA GLN A 81 25.70 -5.47 0.66
C GLN A 81 24.88 -4.72 -0.39
N LYS A 82 23.90 -5.40 -1.00
CA LYS A 82 23.13 -4.83 -2.12
C LYS A 82 21.89 -4.05 -1.69
N PHE A 83 21.20 -4.52 -0.67
CA PHE A 83 19.90 -4.02 -0.23
C PHE A 83 19.91 -3.48 1.21
N GLY A 84 21.00 -3.64 1.96
CA GLY A 84 21.08 -3.20 3.35
C GLY A 84 20.38 -4.13 4.36
N LEU A 85 19.80 -5.24 3.91
CA LEU A 85 19.07 -6.22 4.72
C LEU A 85 19.56 -7.64 4.45
N SER A 86 19.48 -8.54 5.44
CA SER A 86 19.77 -9.96 5.18
C SER A 86 18.68 -10.59 4.31
N PHE A 87 18.99 -11.71 3.65
CA PHE A 87 17.99 -12.45 2.88
C PHE A 87 16.82 -12.86 3.79
N LYS A 88 17.12 -13.30 5.02
CA LYS A 88 16.11 -13.63 6.02
C LYS A 88 15.19 -12.45 6.36
N ASP A 89 15.74 -11.26 6.53
CA ASP A 89 14.94 -10.08 6.86
C ASP A 89 14.03 -9.70 5.70
N ILE A 90 14.53 -9.79 4.46
CA ILE A 90 13.75 -9.54 3.24
C ILE A 90 12.62 -10.56 3.11
N ASP A 91 12.93 -11.85 3.29
CA ASP A 91 11.95 -12.93 3.17
C ASP A 91 10.81 -12.79 4.20
N ALA A 92 11.15 -12.34 5.41
CA ALA A 92 10.22 -12.12 6.52
C ALA A 92 9.27 -10.90 6.36
N LEU A 93 9.48 -10.06 5.35
CA LEU A 93 8.54 -8.97 5.01
C LEU A 93 7.31 -9.56 4.35
N ASP A 94 6.13 -9.34 4.93
CA ASP A 94 4.86 -9.82 4.41
C ASP A 94 3.87 -8.64 4.24
N PRO A 95 3.95 -7.88 3.12
CA PRO A 95 3.17 -6.66 2.96
C PRO A 95 1.66 -6.86 3.07
N GLN A 96 1.17 -8.09 2.83
CA GLN A 96 -0.25 -8.41 2.94
C GLN A 96 -0.77 -8.41 4.38
N HIS A 97 0.08 -8.78 5.34
CA HIS A 97 -0.30 -8.87 6.76
C HIS A 97 0.38 -7.81 7.63
N ASP A 98 1.46 -7.22 7.13
CA ASP A 98 2.23 -6.21 7.83
C ASP A 98 1.68 -4.78 7.62
N ILE A 99 0.88 -4.52 6.57
CA ILE A 99 0.35 -3.18 6.25
C ILE A 99 -1.17 -3.15 6.46
N GLU A 100 -1.63 -2.16 7.21
CA GLU A 100 -3.03 -1.84 7.43
C GLU A 100 -3.35 -0.42 6.94
N PHE A 101 -4.64 -0.12 6.78
CA PHE A 101 -5.11 1.21 6.42
C PHE A 101 -6.39 1.60 7.16
N ASP A 102 -6.66 2.90 7.25
CA ASP A 102 -7.88 3.46 7.82
C ASP A 102 -8.27 4.76 7.09
N ILE A 103 -9.55 5.13 7.15
CA ILE A 103 -10.09 6.39 6.62
C ILE A 103 -10.46 7.28 7.81
N LYS A 104 -9.61 8.27 8.12
CA LYS A 104 -9.81 9.20 9.23
C LYS A 104 -10.03 10.61 8.73
N SER A 105 -11.16 11.23 9.12
CA SER A 105 -11.49 12.63 8.82
C SER A 105 -11.35 12.99 7.34
N GLY A 106 -11.77 12.09 6.44
CA GLY A 106 -11.64 12.27 5.00
C GLY A 106 -10.19 12.21 4.51
N LYS A 107 -9.31 11.46 5.19
CA LYS A 107 -7.97 11.12 4.68
C LYS A 107 -7.73 9.63 4.84
N VAL A 108 -7.09 9.04 3.84
CA VAL A 108 -6.62 7.66 3.93
C VAL A 108 -5.25 7.66 4.57
N ILE A 109 -5.11 6.88 5.64
CA ILE A 109 -3.85 6.60 6.28
C ILE A 109 -3.50 5.12 6.11
N PHE A 110 -2.23 4.80 5.99
CA PHE A 110 -1.73 3.43 6.04
C PHE A 110 -0.54 3.34 6.98
N PHE A 111 -0.37 2.19 7.60
CA PHE A 111 0.55 2.01 8.72
C PHE A 111 0.93 0.54 8.88
N MET A 112 2.03 0.28 9.60
CA MET A 112 2.39 -1.08 9.99
C MET A 112 1.37 -1.65 10.98
N SER A 113 0.93 -2.88 10.78
CA SER A 113 0.13 -3.62 11.76
C SER A 113 0.88 -3.73 13.08
N HIS A 114 0.14 -3.86 14.20
CA HIS A 114 0.72 -3.85 15.54
C HIS A 114 1.87 -4.85 15.70
N ASP A 115 1.70 -6.04 15.15
CA ASP A 115 2.67 -7.12 15.21
C ASP A 115 3.88 -6.89 14.28
N ALA A 116 3.75 -6.02 13.28
CA ALA A 116 4.77 -5.74 12.28
C ALA A 116 5.52 -4.41 12.50
N VAL A 117 5.18 -3.62 13.52
CA VAL A 117 5.86 -2.32 13.81
C VAL A 117 7.38 -2.48 13.92
N HIS A 118 7.86 -3.58 14.52
CA HIS A 118 9.29 -3.86 14.65
C HIS A 118 10.02 -4.07 13.30
N LYS A 119 9.28 -4.28 12.20
CA LYS A 119 9.81 -4.42 10.83
C LYS A 119 9.83 -3.10 10.06
N GLU A 120 9.33 -2.00 10.62
CA GLU A 120 9.16 -0.72 9.92
C GLU A 120 10.47 -0.23 9.27
N GLU A 121 11.59 -0.29 9.97
CA GLU A 121 12.89 0.11 9.41
C GLU A 121 13.29 -0.73 8.19
N ALA A 122 13.03 -2.04 8.23
CA ALA A 122 13.28 -2.93 7.11
C ALA A 122 12.35 -2.62 5.93
N TYR A 123 11.08 -2.29 6.18
CA TYR A 123 10.15 -1.82 5.16
C TYR A 123 10.62 -0.55 4.48
N PHE A 124 11.10 0.44 5.23
CA PHE A 124 11.63 1.67 4.64
C PHE A 124 12.98 1.45 3.95
N THR A 125 13.78 0.49 4.40
CA THR A 125 15.02 0.14 3.68
C THR A 125 14.71 -0.49 2.32
N MET A 126 13.74 -1.41 2.27
CA MET A 126 13.41 -2.15 1.05
C MET A 126 12.47 -1.39 0.10
N PHE A 127 11.43 -0.76 0.64
CA PHE A 127 10.28 -0.29 -0.11
C PHE A 127 10.09 1.23 -0.11
N LYS A 128 11.03 2.03 0.44
CA LYS A 128 10.86 3.50 0.52
C LYS A 128 10.40 4.16 -0.77
N LYS A 129 10.98 3.81 -1.92
CA LYS A 129 10.58 4.39 -3.22
C LYS A 129 9.14 4.02 -3.61
N TYR A 130 8.69 2.81 -3.26
CA TYR A 130 7.31 2.38 -3.52
C TYR A 130 6.36 3.12 -2.58
N ILE A 131 6.68 3.21 -1.28
CA ILE A 131 5.89 3.93 -0.28
C ILE A 131 5.77 5.42 -0.64
N GLU A 132 6.87 6.08 -0.98
CA GLU A 132 6.87 7.48 -1.46
C GLU A 132 6.09 7.62 -2.78
N GLY A 133 6.15 6.61 -3.65
CA GLY A 133 5.36 6.58 -4.88
C GLY A 133 3.87 6.46 -4.62
N ILE A 134 3.45 5.64 -3.63
CA ILE A 134 2.06 5.53 -3.18
C ILE A 134 1.60 6.88 -2.67
N THR A 135 2.29 7.47 -1.70
CA THR A 135 1.88 8.75 -1.10
C THR A 135 1.80 9.88 -2.12
N ALA A 136 2.73 9.94 -3.06
CA ALA A 136 2.73 10.96 -4.12
C ALA A 136 1.59 10.78 -5.14
N ARG A 137 1.24 9.54 -5.50
CA ARG A 137 0.17 9.27 -6.47
C ARG A 137 -1.21 9.32 -5.84
N THR A 138 -1.37 8.76 -4.65
CA THR A 138 -2.70 8.57 -4.04
C THR A 138 -3.06 9.68 -3.06
N GLY A 139 -2.08 10.44 -2.57
CA GLY A 139 -2.30 11.37 -1.46
C GLY A 139 -2.52 10.68 -0.12
N PHE A 140 -2.42 9.34 -0.06
CA PHE A 140 -2.53 8.59 1.18
C PHE A 140 -1.33 8.90 2.07
N GLN A 141 -1.53 8.88 3.38
CA GLN A 141 -0.48 9.25 4.33
C GLN A 141 0.02 8.03 5.07
N TYR A 142 1.32 7.80 5.02
CA TYR A 142 1.93 6.83 5.91
C TYR A 142 1.99 7.40 7.33
N MET A 143 1.48 6.64 8.31
CA MET A 143 1.60 6.97 9.72
C MET A 143 2.50 5.97 10.42
N SER A 144 3.66 6.44 10.90
CA SER A 144 4.49 5.63 11.78
C SER A 144 3.83 5.50 13.15
N HIS A 145 3.98 4.32 13.75
CA HIS A 145 3.62 4.08 15.15
C HIS A 145 4.67 4.64 16.13
N SER A 146 5.77 5.23 15.64
CA SER A 146 6.75 5.91 16.48
C SER A 146 6.09 7.07 17.22
N ARG A 147 5.94 6.90 18.54
CA ARG A 147 5.49 7.93 19.49
C ARG A 147 6.37 9.17 19.48
#